data_AF-B3P790-F1
#
_entry.id   AF-B3P790-F1
#
_cell.length_a   1.000
_cell.length_b   1.000
_cell.length_c   1.000
_cell.angle_alpha   90.00
_cell.angle_beta   90.00
_cell.angle_gamma   90.00
#
_symmetry.space_group_name_H-M   'P 1'
#
loop_
_entity.id
_entity.type
_entity.pdbx_description
1 polymer ?
#
loop_
_entity_poly.entity_id
_entity_poly.type
_entity_poly.pdbx_seq_one_letter_code
_entity_poly.pdbx_strand_id
1 'polypeptide(L)'
;MRGALMDYYLKILLVICAVHELAGGTIKSTRDAVYKKYLSLRSLPFEDCGSLYQVSYLDIESCTTLPCSMGRNATIKVTVRFDDNGNGVSFLKHEVRWVFNYIKTQAAITPDPCDGDHGCIESASDEKAYWANVFVNETLPVMKGSMLWESKDANDQNLICFQVPVVITV
;
A
#
# COMPACT_ATOMS: atom_id res chain seq x y z
N MET A 1 -6.31 -48.06 37.36
CA MET A 1 -6.97 -47.82 36.04
C MET A 1 -7.48 -46.38 35.86
N ARG A 2 -6.86 -45.35 36.47
CA ARG A 2 -7.28 -43.93 36.29
C ARG A 2 -6.32 -43.10 35.42
N GLY A 3 -5.04 -43.49 35.31
CA GLY A 3 -4.06 -42.76 34.49
C GLY A 3 -4.25 -42.92 32.98
N ALA A 4 -4.61 -44.12 32.51
CA ALA A 4 -4.76 -44.40 31.07
C ALA A 4 -5.95 -43.67 30.40
N LEU A 5 -7.03 -43.43 31.16
CA LEU A 5 -8.18 -42.66 30.67
C LEU A 5 -7.84 -41.17 30.54
N MET A 6 -7.09 -40.60 31.49
CA MET A 6 -6.71 -39.19 31.45
C MET A 6 -5.76 -38.87 30.28
N ASP A 7 -4.81 -39.77 30.02
CA ASP A 7 -3.87 -39.66 28.90
C ASP A 7 -4.58 -39.75 27.54
N TYR A 8 -5.62 -40.59 27.45
CA TYR A 8 -6.42 -40.76 26.25
C TYR A 8 -7.23 -39.50 25.91
N TYR A 9 -7.87 -38.88 26.90
CA TYR A 9 -8.60 -37.63 26.70
C TYR A 9 -7.67 -36.45 26.36
N LEU A 10 -6.48 -36.39 26.95
CA LEU A 10 -5.51 -35.33 26.66
C LEU A 10 -5.01 -35.43 25.21
N LYS A 11 -4.76 -36.64 24.70
CA LYS A 11 -4.39 -36.86 23.30
C LYS A 11 -5.51 -36.49 22.33
N ILE A 12 -6.77 -36.81 22.66
CA ILE A 12 -7.92 -36.38 21.85
C ILE A 12 -8.02 -34.85 21.82
N LEU A 13 -7.85 -34.18 22.96
CA LEU A 13 -7.92 -32.72 23.04
C LEU A 13 -6.82 -32.05 22.21
N LEU A 14 -5.59 -32.58 22.27
CA LEU A 14 -4.46 -32.10 21.45
C LEU A 14 -4.71 -32.29 19.95
N VAL A 15 -5.31 -33.40 19.54
CA VAL A 15 -5.67 -33.64 18.13
C VAL A 15 -6.76 -32.67 17.68
N ILE A 16 -7.78 -32.40 18.51
CA ILE A 16 -8.84 -31.44 18.17
C ILE A 16 -8.28 -30.01 18.07
N CYS A 17 -7.39 -29.60 18.97
CA CYS A 17 -6.71 -28.31 18.88
C CYS A 17 -5.88 -28.19 17.60
N ALA A 18 -5.08 -29.20 17.26
CA ALA A 18 -4.27 -29.20 16.04
C ALA A 18 -5.12 -29.12 14.76
N VAL A 19 -6.27 -29.81 14.72
CA VAL A 19 -7.18 -29.75 13.57
C VAL A 19 -7.86 -28.38 13.45
N HIS A 20 -8.24 -27.75 14.57
CA HIS A 20 -8.80 -26.39 14.55
C HIS A 20 -7.77 -25.33 14.12
N GLU A 21 -6.50 -25.44 14.54
CA GLU A 21 -5.44 -24.55 14.10
C GLU A 21 -5.16 -24.68 12.60
N LEU A 22 -5.11 -25.92 12.08
CA LEU A 22 -4.91 -26.19 10.65
C LEU A 22 -6.09 -25.69 9.80
N ALA A 23 -7.33 -25.96 10.22
CA ALA A 23 -8.52 -25.48 9.53
C ALA A 23 -8.63 -23.95 9.56
N GLY A 24 -8.35 -23.33 10.73
CA GLY A 24 -8.35 -21.88 10.90
C GLY A 24 -7.31 -21.17 10.03
N GLY A 25 -6.08 -21.70 9.96
CA GLY A 25 -5.03 -21.16 9.10
C GLY A 25 -5.37 -21.21 7.61
N THR A 26 -5.97 -22.32 7.16
CA THR A 26 -6.34 -22.51 5.75
C THR A 26 -7.50 -21.57 5.33
N ILE A 27 -8.46 -21.36 6.22
CA ILE A 27 -9.60 -20.44 6.00
C ILE A 27 -9.13 -18.99 5.96
N LYS A 28 -8.23 -18.58 6.88
CA LYS A 28 -7.66 -17.22 6.89
C LYS A 28 -6.91 -16.94 5.57
N SER A 29 -5.98 -17.82 5.21
CA SER A 29 -5.17 -17.67 3.99
C SER A 29 -6.00 -17.54 2.71
N THR A 30 -7.10 -18.30 2.59
CA THR A 30 -7.98 -18.23 1.41
C THR A 30 -8.74 -16.90 1.34
N ARG A 31 -9.19 -16.37 2.48
CA ARG A 31 -9.89 -15.08 2.53
C ARG A 31 -8.96 -13.92 2.18
N ASP A 32 -7.72 -13.96 2.65
CA ASP A 32 -6.73 -12.92 2.38
C ASP A 32 -6.37 -12.86 0.89
N ALA A 33 -6.20 -14.02 0.24
CA ALA A 33 -5.94 -14.09 -1.19
C ALA A 33 -7.10 -13.51 -2.03
N VAL A 34 -8.35 -13.83 -1.65
CA VAL A 34 -9.54 -13.27 -2.31
C VAL A 34 -9.64 -11.76 -2.08
N TYR A 35 -9.36 -11.29 -0.87
CA TYR A 35 -9.38 -9.87 -0.53
C TYR A 35 -8.33 -9.07 -1.31
N LYS A 36 -7.08 -9.55 -1.35
CA LYS A 36 -5.99 -8.96 -2.15
C LYS A 36 -6.36 -8.93 -3.64
N LYS A 37 -6.95 -10.01 -4.17
CA LYS A 37 -7.40 -10.05 -5.56
C LYS A 37 -8.51 -9.02 -5.83
N TYR A 38 -9.46 -8.87 -4.91
CA TYR A 38 -10.52 -7.88 -5.02
C TYR A 38 -9.97 -6.44 -5.00
N LEU A 39 -9.05 -6.14 -4.10
CA LEU A 39 -8.38 -4.84 -4.03
C LEU A 39 -7.60 -4.53 -5.32
N SER A 40 -6.82 -5.48 -5.81
CA SER A 40 -6.08 -5.33 -7.08
C SER A 40 -7.00 -5.01 -8.27
N LEU A 41 -8.22 -5.56 -8.31
CA LEU A 41 -9.22 -5.24 -9.35
C LEU A 41 -9.86 -3.86 -9.20
N ARG A 42 -9.89 -3.32 -7.97
CA ARG A 42 -10.43 -1.99 -7.67
C ARG A 42 -9.35 -0.89 -7.74
N SER A 43 -8.09 -1.28 -7.68
CA SER A 43 -6.95 -0.37 -7.75
C SER A 43 -6.94 0.37 -9.08
N LEU A 44 -6.56 1.65 -9.02
CA LEU A 44 -6.12 2.38 -10.19
C LEU A 44 -4.92 1.63 -10.81
N PRO A 45 -4.83 1.51 -12.15
CA PRO A 45 -3.64 0.93 -12.78
C PRO A 45 -2.42 1.83 -12.59
N PHE A 46 -1.27 1.23 -12.34
CA PHE A 46 0.02 1.91 -12.18
C PHE A 46 1.15 1.01 -12.69
N GLU A 47 2.31 1.61 -12.93
CA GLU A 47 3.55 0.90 -13.26
C GLU A 47 4.41 0.78 -12.00
N ASP A 48 4.79 -0.44 -11.62
CA ASP A 48 5.79 -0.67 -10.56
C ASP A 48 7.19 -0.40 -11.10
N CYS A 49 7.94 0.49 -10.43
CA CYS A 49 9.27 0.92 -10.85
C CYS A 49 10.40 0.35 -10.00
N GLY A 50 10.13 -0.68 -9.18
CA GLY A 50 11.14 -1.39 -8.39
C GLY A 50 10.79 -1.51 -6.92
N SER A 51 9.54 -1.84 -6.61
CA SER A 51 9.08 -2.05 -5.25
C SER A 51 9.61 -3.36 -4.65
N LEU A 52 9.98 -3.33 -3.38
CA LEU A 52 10.24 -4.53 -2.58
C LEU A 52 8.97 -5.03 -1.90
N TYR A 53 8.05 -4.11 -1.60
CA TYR A 53 6.73 -4.39 -1.04
C TYR A 53 5.67 -4.27 -2.11
N GLN A 54 4.75 -5.23 -2.11
CA GLN A 54 3.71 -5.28 -3.12
C GLN A 54 2.63 -4.25 -2.82
N VAL A 55 2.41 -3.30 -3.74
CA VAL A 55 1.25 -2.42 -3.70
C VAL A 55 0.02 -3.21 -4.14
N SER A 56 -0.92 -3.39 -3.23
CA SER A 56 -2.15 -4.15 -3.48
C SER A 56 -3.31 -3.26 -3.92
N TYR A 57 -3.29 -1.99 -3.53
CA TYR A 57 -4.31 -1.01 -3.88
C TYR A 57 -3.74 0.40 -3.97
N LEU A 58 -4.07 1.09 -5.05
CA LEU A 58 -3.82 2.51 -5.25
C LEU A 58 -5.13 3.20 -5.60
N ASP A 59 -5.42 4.28 -4.89
CA ASP A 59 -6.54 5.17 -5.18
C ASP A 59 -6.03 6.60 -5.28
N ILE A 60 -6.46 7.29 -6.34
CA ILE A 60 -6.22 8.70 -6.54
C ILE A 60 -7.60 9.33 -6.68
N GLU A 61 -7.91 10.24 -5.76
CA GLU A 61 -9.21 10.88 -5.69
C GLU A 61 -9.58 11.51 -7.04
N SER A 62 -10.81 11.24 -7.49
CA SER A 62 -11.34 11.73 -8.77
C SER A 62 -10.62 11.23 -10.02
N CYS A 63 -9.74 10.21 -9.93
CA CYS A 63 -9.15 9.55 -11.09
C CYS A 63 -9.81 8.18 -11.36
N THR A 64 -10.71 8.13 -12.33
CA THR A 64 -11.37 6.88 -12.77
C THR A 64 -10.82 6.31 -14.08
N THR A 65 -10.05 7.12 -14.82
CA THR A 65 -9.44 6.74 -16.10
C THR A 65 -8.02 7.30 -16.20
N LEU A 66 -7.16 6.61 -16.95
CA LEU A 66 -5.78 7.06 -17.18
C LEU A 66 -5.65 7.75 -18.55
N PRO A 67 -4.81 8.80 -18.67
CA PRO A 67 -4.05 9.44 -17.59
C PRO A 67 -4.97 10.22 -16.62
N CYS A 68 -4.58 10.30 -15.34
CA CYS A 68 -5.35 11.06 -14.36
C CYS A 68 -5.33 12.56 -14.70
N SER A 69 -6.50 13.18 -14.77
CA SER A 69 -6.64 14.63 -14.98
C SER A 69 -6.41 15.36 -13.66
N MET A 70 -5.39 16.20 -13.59
CA MET A 70 -4.98 16.90 -12.38
C MET A 70 -4.97 18.42 -12.62
N GLY A 71 -6.00 19.09 -12.12
CA GLY A 71 -6.13 20.54 -12.24
C GLY A 71 -5.08 21.28 -11.43
N ARG A 72 -4.52 22.33 -12.01
CA ARG A 72 -3.67 23.28 -11.27
C ARG A 72 -4.43 23.85 -10.07
N ASN A 73 -3.69 24.13 -9.00
CA ASN A 73 -4.22 24.60 -7.72
C ASN A 73 -5.21 23.63 -7.06
N ALA A 74 -5.25 22.37 -7.51
CA ALA A 74 -6.02 21.31 -6.86
C ALA A 74 -5.17 20.57 -5.83
N THR A 75 -5.84 20.07 -4.81
CA THR A 75 -5.30 19.16 -3.81
C THR A 75 -6.00 17.83 -3.98
N ILE A 76 -5.24 16.76 -4.23
CA ILE A 76 -5.78 15.44 -4.60
C ILE A 76 -5.30 14.41 -3.59
N LYS A 77 -6.22 13.69 -2.97
CA LYS A 77 -5.84 12.62 -2.04
C LYS A 77 -5.36 11.37 -2.79
N VAL A 78 -4.23 10.83 -2.35
CA VAL A 78 -3.69 9.54 -2.80
C VAL A 78 -3.68 8.58 -1.62
N THR A 79 -4.26 7.39 -1.80
CA THR A 79 -4.30 6.33 -0.79
C THR A 79 -3.63 5.09 -1.33
N VAL A 80 -2.71 4.53 -0.55
CA VAL A 80 -1.94 3.34 -0.94
C VAL A 80 -2.14 2.26 0.12
N ARG A 81 -2.36 1.02 -0.33
CA ARG A 81 -2.25 -0.18 0.50
C ARG A 81 -1.19 -1.10 -0.04
N PHE A 82 -0.42 -1.68 0.86
CA PHE A 82 0.70 -2.54 0.50
C PHE A 82 0.88 -3.67 1.52
N ASP A 83 1.53 -4.73 1.06
CA ASP A 83 1.98 -5.84 1.88
C ASP A 83 3.46 -5.67 2.21
N ASP A 84 3.78 -5.59 3.50
CA ASP A 84 5.16 -5.47 3.98
C ASP A 84 5.85 -6.83 4.16
N ASN A 85 5.23 -7.92 3.69
CA ASN A 85 5.66 -9.30 3.82
C ASN A 85 5.86 -9.73 5.29
N GLY A 86 5.15 -9.10 6.23
CA GLY A 86 5.28 -9.37 7.66
C GLY A 86 6.51 -8.74 8.32
N ASN A 87 7.23 -7.85 7.64
CA ASN A 87 8.43 -7.20 8.17
C ASN A 87 8.15 -6.15 9.26
N GLY A 88 6.88 -5.79 9.48
CA GLY A 88 6.52 -4.88 10.57
C GLY A 88 6.94 -3.43 10.32
N VAL A 89 7.06 -2.99 9.06
CA VAL A 89 7.45 -1.61 8.72
C VAL A 89 6.57 -0.56 9.36
N SER A 90 7.18 0.33 10.12
CA SER A 90 6.52 1.43 10.84
C SER A 90 6.96 2.81 10.36
N PHE A 91 7.94 2.88 9.45
CA PHE A 91 8.52 4.11 8.97
C PHE A 91 8.65 4.07 7.44
N LEU A 92 8.22 5.14 6.78
CA LEU A 92 8.39 5.37 5.35
C LEU A 92 8.66 6.85 5.10
N LYS A 93 9.75 7.18 4.43
CA LYS A 93 10.02 8.53 3.92
C LYS A 93 9.51 8.64 2.49
N HIS A 94 8.65 9.61 2.19
CA HIS A 94 8.05 9.73 0.87
C HIS A 94 8.74 10.77 -0.01
N GLU A 95 8.98 10.38 -1.26
CA GLU A 95 9.48 11.26 -2.30
C GLU A 95 8.56 11.16 -3.52
N VAL A 96 7.80 12.23 -3.76
CA VAL A 96 6.84 12.29 -4.86
C VAL A 96 7.33 13.31 -5.88
N ARG A 97 7.39 12.90 -7.15
CA ARG A 97 7.94 13.71 -8.23
C ARG A 97 7.00 13.72 -9.43
N TRP A 98 6.82 14.90 -10.02
CA TRP A 98 6.29 15.02 -11.36
C TRP A 98 7.39 14.74 -12.37
N VAL A 99 7.12 13.88 -13.33
CA VAL A 99 8.05 13.51 -14.40
C VAL A 99 7.45 13.96 -15.74
N PHE A 100 7.99 15.04 -16.28
CA PHE A 100 7.62 15.56 -17.60
C PHE A 100 8.81 15.38 -18.54
N ASN A 101 8.72 14.41 -19.44
CA ASN A 101 9.83 13.99 -20.30
C ASN A 101 11.09 13.65 -19.46
N TYR A 102 12.15 14.46 -19.59
CA TYR A 102 13.42 14.28 -18.88
C TYR A 102 13.53 15.11 -17.59
N ILE A 103 12.52 15.94 -17.29
CA ILE A 103 12.53 16.85 -16.13
C ILE A 103 11.75 16.20 -14.99
N LYS A 104 12.38 16.13 -13.81
CA LYS A 104 11.74 15.71 -12.56
C LYS A 104 11.62 16.92 -11.64
N THR A 105 10.41 17.21 -11.18
CA THR A 105 10.16 18.25 -10.17
C THR A 105 9.48 17.65 -8.96
N GLN A 106 9.79 18.16 -7.77
CA GLN A 106 9.17 17.66 -6.54
C GLN A 106 7.68 18.01 -6.53
N ALA A 107 6.84 17.05 -6.15
CA ALA A 107 5.45 17.27 -5.82
C ALA A 107 5.32 17.60 -4.33
N ALA A 108 4.52 18.61 -4.00
CA ALA A 108 4.23 18.94 -2.61
C ALA A 108 3.16 17.99 -2.08
N ILE A 109 3.45 17.30 -0.97
CA ILE A 109 2.52 16.40 -0.30
C ILE A 109 2.20 16.89 1.11
N THR A 110 0.96 16.70 1.57
CA THR A 110 0.55 17.08 2.92
C THR A 110 -0.58 16.19 3.48
N PRO A 111 -0.45 15.69 4.72
CA PRO A 111 0.81 15.59 5.46
C PRO A 111 1.82 14.72 4.67
N ASP A 112 3.12 14.87 4.92
CA ASP A 112 4.05 13.81 4.54
C ASP A 112 3.64 12.58 5.36
N PRO A 113 3.21 11.48 4.73
CA PRO A 113 2.84 10.30 5.50
C PRO A 113 4.09 9.91 6.29
N CYS A 114 4.00 9.84 7.62
CA CYS A 114 5.17 9.51 8.44
C CYS A 114 6.29 10.56 8.49
N ASP A 115 5.99 11.87 8.56
CA ASP A 115 6.92 13.00 8.79
C ASP A 115 7.90 12.78 9.98
N GLY A 116 8.83 11.83 9.86
CA GLY A 116 9.66 11.32 10.93
C GLY A 116 8.97 10.40 11.96
N ASP A 117 7.64 10.17 11.90
CA ASP A 117 6.90 9.45 12.95
C ASP A 117 6.66 7.96 12.62
N HIS A 118 6.71 7.11 13.64
CA HIS A 118 6.58 5.65 13.56
C HIS A 118 5.12 5.14 13.61
N GLY A 119 4.12 6.04 13.71
CA GLY A 119 2.69 5.70 13.93
C GLY A 119 1.72 6.03 12.78
N CYS A 120 2.24 6.54 11.68
CA CYS A 120 1.51 7.00 10.49
C CYS A 120 0.95 5.89 9.58
N ILE A 121 1.48 4.66 9.68
CA ILE A 121 1.08 3.55 8.83
C ILE A 121 -0.09 2.84 9.51
N GLU A 122 -1.26 2.95 8.89
CA GLU A 122 -2.46 2.28 9.38
C GLU A 122 -2.34 0.78 9.11
N SER A 123 -2.51 -0.02 10.16
CA SER A 123 -2.64 -1.47 10.03
C SER A 123 -4.06 -1.80 9.59
N ALA A 124 -4.22 -2.34 8.38
CA ALA A 124 -5.48 -2.71 7.78
C ALA A 124 -5.51 -4.23 7.54
N SER A 125 -5.92 -5.00 8.55
CA SER A 125 -5.83 -6.47 8.55
C SER A 125 -4.37 -6.94 8.40
N ASP A 126 -4.05 -7.73 7.37
CA ASP A 126 -2.69 -8.19 7.05
C ASP A 126 -1.98 -7.26 6.05
N GLU A 127 -2.55 -6.07 5.79
CA GLU A 127 -1.96 -5.04 4.94
C GLU A 127 -1.68 -3.77 5.74
N LYS A 128 -0.88 -2.90 5.12
CA LYS A 128 -0.55 -1.58 5.63
C LYS A 128 -1.06 -0.52 4.68
N ALA A 129 -1.45 0.63 5.22
CA ALA A 129 -1.97 1.73 4.45
C ALA A 129 -1.37 3.07 4.86
N TYR A 130 -1.21 3.95 3.89
CA TYR A 130 -0.93 5.36 4.11
C TYR A 130 -1.68 6.19 3.08
N TRP A 131 -1.81 7.48 3.35
CA TRP A 131 -2.38 8.44 2.43
C TRP A 131 -1.68 9.79 2.55
N ALA A 132 -1.69 10.56 1.46
CA ALA A 132 -1.25 11.95 1.46
C ALA A 132 -2.10 12.75 0.47
N ASN A 133 -2.19 14.06 0.68
CA ASN A 133 -2.72 14.95 -0.35
C ASN A 133 -1.57 15.48 -1.20
N VAL A 134 -1.68 15.36 -2.52
CA VAL A 134 -0.74 15.94 -3.48
C VAL A 134 -1.29 17.28 -3.95
N PHE A 135 -0.51 18.35 -3.79
CA PHE A 135 -0.87 19.67 -4.32
C PHE A 135 -0.28 19.87 -5.72
N VAL A 136 -1.16 20.19 -6.67
CA VAL A 136 -0.79 20.45 -8.07
C VAL A 136 -0.48 21.93 -8.23
N ASN A 137 0.81 22.28 -8.20
CA ASN A 137 1.24 23.67 -8.27
C ASN A 137 0.79 24.36 -9.58
N GLU A 138 0.30 25.60 -9.48
CA GLU A 138 -0.17 26.41 -10.61
C GLU A 138 0.88 26.64 -11.71
N THR A 139 2.16 26.56 -11.37
CA THR A 139 3.30 26.75 -12.28
C THR A 139 3.63 25.50 -13.11
N LEU A 140 3.07 24.33 -12.79
CA LEU A 140 3.35 23.09 -13.52
C LEU A 140 2.80 23.18 -14.95
N PRO A 141 3.54 22.78 -16.00
CA PRO A 141 3.10 22.90 -17.39
C PRO A 141 1.83 22.06 -17.66
N VAL A 142 0.89 22.61 -18.45
CA VAL A 142 -0.32 21.89 -18.90
C VAL A 142 0.09 20.86 -19.97
N MET A 143 0.45 19.66 -19.53
CA MET A 143 0.90 18.58 -20.42
C MET A 143 0.75 17.21 -19.76
N LYS A 144 0.97 16.16 -20.56
CA LYS A 144 1.05 14.78 -20.08
C LYS A 144 2.41 14.51 -19.43
N GLY A 145 2.41 13.68 -18.40
CA GLY A 145 3.61 13.20 -17.72
C GLY A 145 3.27 12.01 -16.83
N SER A 146 4.08 11.80 -15.81
CA SER A 146 3.83 10.79 -14.78
C SER A 146 4.02 11.38 -13.39
N MET A 147 3.22 10.93 -12.43
CA MET A 147 3.50 11.09 -11.01
C MET A 147 4.27 9.85 -10.55
N LEU A 148 5.54 10.04 -10.16
CA LEU A 148 6.39 9.03 -9.58
C LEU A 148 6.32 9.15 -8.06
N TRP A 149 6.02 8.03 -7.40
CA TRP A 149 5.95 7.94 -5.95
C TRP A 149 6.95 6.91 -5.46
N GLU A 150 7.84 7.33 -4.57
CA GLU A 150 8.79 6.46 -3.88
C GLU A 150 8.59 6.55 -2.37
N SER A 151 8.58 5.42 -1.70
CA SER A 151 8.55 5.33 -0.24
C SER A 151 9.78 4.55 0.22
N LYS A 152 10.61 5.18 1.03
CA LYS A 152 11.92 4.69 1.46
C LYS A 152 11.96 4.33 2.93
N ASP A 153 12.84 3.42 3.31
CA ASP A 153 13.15 3.16 4.71
C ASP A 153 14.12 4.22 5.28
N ALA A 154 14.57 4.03 6.52
CA ALA A 154 15.52 4.91 7.19
C ALA A 154 16.95 4.90 6.57
N ASN A 155 17.24 3.94 5.68
CA ASN A 155 18.52 3.80 4.98
C ASN A 155 18.44 4.29 3.52
N ASP A 156 17.37 5.03 3.16
CA ASP A 156 17.06 5.48 1.80
C ASP A 156 16.88 4.32 0.79
N GLN A 157 16.55 3.10 1.25
CA GLN A 157 16.19 1.98 0.37
C GLN A 157 14.74 2.14 -0.09
N ASN A 158 14.51 2.13 -1.41
CA ASN A 158 13.17 2.15 -1.99
C ASN A 158 12.41 0.85 -1.62
N LEU A 159 11.40 0.98 -0.77
CA LEU A 159 10.51 -0.12 -0.38
C LEU A 159 9.31 -0.22 -1.32
N ILE A 160 8.77 0.94 -1.73
CA ILE A 160 7.64 1.05 -2.66
C ILE A 160 8.00 2.06 -3.74
N CYS A 161 7.74 1.72 -5.00
CA CYS A 161 7.96 2.57 -6.16
C CYS A 161 6.83 2.37 -7.18
N PHE A 162 6.05 3.40 -7.48
CA PHE A 162 5.08 3.31 -8.57
C PHE A 162 4.99 4.61 -9.39
N GLN A 163 4.54 4.47 -10.63
CA GLN A 163 4.28 5.58 -11.54
C GLN A 163 2.84 5.53 -12.05
N VAL A 164 2.18 6.68 -12.05
CA VAL A 164 0.85 6.87 -12.62
C VAL A 164 0.93 7.90 -13.74
N PRO A 165 0.40 7.62 -14.94
CA PRO A 165 0.34 8.61 -16.01
C PRO A 165 -0.68 9.69 -15.64
N VAL A 166 -0.28 10.96 -15.77
CA VAL A 166 -1.09 12.13 -15.43
C VAL A 166 -1.15 13.12 -16.58
N VAL A 167 -2.18 13.95 -16.58
CA VAL A 167 -2.26 15.14 -17.42
C VAL A 167 -2.59 16.33 -16.55
N ILE A 168 -1.70 17.32 -16.53
CA ILE A 168 -1.97 18.57 -15.82
C ILE A 168 -2.93 19.41 -16.65
N THR A 169 -4.02 19.86 -16.02
CA THR A 169 -5.01 20.73 -16.64
C THR A 169 -5.01 22.11 -16.00
N VAL A 170 -5.64 23.07 -16.68
CA VAL A 170 -5.93 24.38 -16.11
C VAL A 170 -6.91 24.29 -14.94
#